data_AF-A0A969VRF4-F1
#
_entry.id   AF-A0A969VRF4-F1
#
_cell.length_a   1.000
_cell.length_b   1.000
_cell.length_c   1.000
_cell.angle_alpha   90.00
_cell.angle_beta   90.00
_cell.angle_gamma   90.00
#
_symmetry.space_group_name_H-M   'P 1'
#
loop_
_entity.id
_entity.type
_entity.pdbx_description
1 polymer ?
#
loop_
_entity_poly.entity_id
_entity_poly.type
_entity_poly.pdbx_seq_one_letter_code
_entity_poly.pdbx_strand_id
1 'polypeptide(L)'
;MVQPITLLSIEKEYLDSVGFVEFSVNLERRWVKGYRLNTNDSIWIPIDCVYYPLPKDYTPCFGVSSNGVATGQTLENAVFAALMELIERDAIMVSWYSQCKVKRLSTNLLDPYLLSKAEFWEKLGRKLEFYNFTLDSVPVIVAVIHGEHYPMFVRGSSANPDYLKAAHKACQEVEITMHSLLHSENCHPILPEDVVEVEDHGRLYYFTENQERLWQFYDAEVTDVAPVVINDPYQRFDPIIINLHKPKNNLDLPVVRVLHEDLLHINFGFGNEHIGHSRLDKLGLKWVFK
;
A
#
# COMPACT_ATOMS: atom_id res chain seq x y z
N MET A 1 23.43 -7.74 -6.95
CA MET A 1 22.60 -8.93 -6.67
C MET A 1 21.67 -8.52 -5.54
N VAL A 2 20.37 -8.32 -5.80
CA VAL A 2 19.41 -8.05 -4.71
C VAL A 2 19.22 -9.37 -3.98
N GLN A 3 19.54 -9.41 -2.70
CA GLN A 3 19.33 -10.60 -1.88
C GLN A 3 17.82 -10.72 -1.61
N PRO A 4 17.15 -11.79 -2.04
CA PRO A 4 15.70 -11.93 -1.87
C PRO A 4 15.26 -12.02 -0.40
N ILE A 5 16.19 -12.31 0.51
CA ILE A 5 15.97 -12.38 1.96
C ILE A 5 15.40 -11.08 2.53
N THR A 6 15.73 -9.91 1.97
CA THR A 6 15.19 -8.66 2.50
C THR A 6 13.73 -8.44 2.15
N LEU A 7 13.19 -9.12 1.14
CA LEU A 7 11.85 -8.84 0.64
C LEU A 7 10.77 -9.56 1.45
N LEU A 8 10.96 -10.79 1.90
CA LEU A 8 9.86 -11.60 2.42
C LEU A 8 10.36 -12.75 3.31
N SER A 9 10.47 -12.53 4.62
CA SER A 9 10.45 -13.62 5.60
C SER A 9 8.98 -14.00 5.83
N ILE A 10 8.60 -15.17 5.33
CA ILE A 10 7.27 -15.74 5.46
C ILE A 10 7.37 -16.96 6.36
N GLU A 11 6.43 -17.15 7.27
CA GLU A 11 6.41 -18.31 8.16
C GLU A 11 6.23 -19.61 7.37
N LYS A 12 6.93 -20.67 7.80
CA LYS A 12 6.92 -21.97 7.12
C LYS A 12 5.51 -22.58 7.02
N GLU A 13 4.71 -22.43 8.07
CA GLU A 13 3.34 -22.93 8.13
C GLU A 13 2.44 -22.24 7.08
N TYR A 14 2.67 -20.95 6.82
CA TYR A 14 2.00 -20.23 5.75
C TYR A 14 2.50 -20.70 4.37
N LEU A 15 3.81 -20.87 4.18
CA LEU A 15 4.35 -21.38 2.91
C LEU A 15 3.73 -22.73 2.52
N ASP A 16 3.61 -23.65 3.49
CA ASP A 16 3.03 -24.97 3.28
C ASP A 16 1.52 -24.88 2.96
N SER A 17 0.79 -23.94 3.56
CA SER A 17 -0.66 -23.78 3.33
C SER A 17 -0.99 -23.23 1.94
N VAL A 18 -0.12 -22.39 1.38
CA VAL A 18 -0.30 -21.80 0.02
C VAL A 18 0.49 -22.54 -1.06
N GLY A 19 1.19 -23.63 -0.71
CA GLY A 19 1.95 -24.45 -1.65
C GLY A 19 3.21 -23.77 -2.20
N PHE A 20 3.79 -22.83 -1.45
CA PHE A 20 5.05 -22.17 -1.81
C PHE A 20 6.26 -23.00 -1.37
N VAL A 21 7.41 -22.74 -1.99
CA VAL A 21 8.68 -23.36 -1.60
C VAL A 21 9.55 -22.37 -0.85
N GLU A 22 10.23 -22.85 0.20
CA GLU A 22 11.19 -22.04 0.96
C GLU A 22 12.28 -21.48 0.03
N PHE A 23 12.53 -20.17 0.13
CA PHE A 23 13.57 -19.54 -0.67
C PHE A 23 14.95 -20.06 -0.28
N SER A 24 15.73 -20.46 -1.28
CA SER A 24 17.14 -20.82 -1.11
C SER A 24 17.98 -20.16 -2.19
N VAL A 25 19.15 -19.67 -1.81
CA VAL A 25 20.12 -19.08 -2.75
C VAL A 25 20.59 -20.08 -3.82
N ASN A 26 20.45 -21.39 -3.56
CA ASN A 26 20.79 -22.46 -4.49
C ASN A 26 19.59 -22.96 -5.31
N LEU A 27 18.39 -22.46 -5.04
CA LEU A 27 17.20 -22.84 -5.79
C LEU A 27 17.27 -22.22 -7.20
N GLU A 28 17.19 -23.05 -8.23
CA GLU A 28 17.11 -22.55 -9.60
C GLU A 28 15.80 -21.79 -9.82
N ARG A 29 15.90 -20.54 -10.28
CA ARG A 29 14.76 -19.68 -10.60
C ARG A 29 14.85 -19.11 -12.01
N ARG A 30 13.70 -18.69 -12.54
CA ARG A 30 13.66 -17.85 -13.74
C ARG A 30 13.90 -16.40 -13.30
N TRP A 31 14.76 -15.69 -14.02
CA TRP A 31 15.17 -14.34 -13.66
C TRP A 31 14.75 -13.33 -14.73
N VAL A 32 14.32 -12.16 -14.29
CA VAL A 32 14.01 -11.00 -15.12
C VAL A 32 15.03 -9.91 -14.84
N LYS A 33 15.45 -9.23 -15.90
CA LYS A 33 16.40 -8.13 -15.79
C LYS A 33 15.66 -6.81 -15.49
N GLY A 34 16.08 -6.12 -14.44
CA GLY A 34 15.69 -4.75 -14.12
C GLY A 34 16.92 -3.84 -13.98
N TYR A 35 16.68 -2.56 -13.73
CA TYR A 35 17.73 -1.54 -13.62
C TYR A 35 17.44 -0.57 -12.48
N ARG A 36 18.46 -0.15 -11.73
CA ARG A 36 18.36 0.99 -10.81
C ARG A 36 18.17 2.28 -11.59
N LEU A 37 17.23 3.11 -11.18
CA LEU A 37 16.90 4.35 -11.89
C LEU A 37 18.08 5.32 -11.98
N ASN A 38 18.79 5.54 -10.86
CA ASN A 38 19.84 6.56 -10.76
C ASN A 38 21.20 6.02 -11.21
N THR A 39 21.58 4.82 -10.78
CA THR A 39 22.90 4.25 -11.10
C THR A 39 22.92 3.51 -12.44
N ASN A 40 21.76 3.16 -12.99
CA ASN A 40 21.61 2.31 -14.18
C ASN A 40 22.22 0.90 -14.02
N ASP A 41 22.45 0.46 -12.77
CA ASP A 41 22.98 -0.86 -12.49
C ASP A 41 21.98 -1.95 -12.87
N SER A 42 22.45 -2.96 -13.61
CA SER A 42 21.64 -4.14 -13.95
C SER A 42 21.43 -5.04 -12.75
N ILE A 43 20.17 -5.40 -12.48
CA ILE A 43 19.78 -6.29 -11.39
C ILE A 43 18.96 -7.46 -11.96
N TRP A 44 19.27 -8.66 -11.51
CA TRP A 44 18.47 -9.85 -11.79
C TRP A 44 17.50 -10.10 -10.65
N ILE A 45 16.22 -10.28 -11.00
CA ILE A 45 15.11 -10.37 -10.06
C ILE A 45 14.35 -11.67 -10.35
N PRO A 46 14.00 -12.48 -9.33
CA PRO A 46 13.20 -13.69 -9.54
C PRO A 46 11.85 -13.37 -10.18
N ILE A 47 11.38 -14.23 -11.09
CA ILE A 47 10.13 -14.02 -11.85
C ILE A 47 8.90 -13.84 -10.95
N ASP A 48 8.90 -14.46 -9.78
CA ASP A 48 7.88 -14.39 -8.72
C ASP A 48 7.73 -13.00 -8.10
N CYS A 49 8.75 -12.15 -8.17
CA CYS A 49 8.66 -10.77 -7.73
C CYS A 49 8.13 -9.82 -8.83
N VAL A 50 7.95 -10.31 -10.06
CA VAL A 50 7.75 -9.46 -11.25
C VAL A 50 6.41 -9.68 -11.92
N TYR A 51 6.03 -10.93 -12.20
CA TYR A 51 4.84 -11.23 -13.01
C TYR A 51 3.73 -11.86 -12.18
N TYR A 52 2.50 -11.42 -12.46
CA TYR A 52 1.26 -12.04 -12.02
C TYR A 52 0.27 -12.11 -13.20
N PRO A 53 -0.34 -13.27 -13.51
CA PRO A 53 -0.10 -14.59 -12.91
C PRO A 53 1.25 -15.21 -13.34
N LEU A 54 1.73 -16.18 -12.58
CA LEU A 54 2.95 -16.95 -12.89
C LEU A 54 2.67 -18.11 -13.86
N PRO A 55 3.70 -18.62 -14.57
CA PRO A 55 3.56 -19.84 -15.37
C PRO A 55 3.05 -21.03 -14.56
N LYS A 56 2.18 -21.86 -15.15
CA LYS A 56 1.57 -23.01 -14.47
C LYS A 56 2.58 -24.07 -13.97
N ASP A 57 3.76 -24.11 -14.59
CA ASP A 57 4.84 -25.04 -14.26
C ASP A 57 5.84 -24.46 -13.24
N TYR A 58 5.49 -23.35 -12.58
CA TYR A 58 6.36 -22.63 -11.66
C TYR A 58 5.78 -22.59 -10.25
N THR A 59 6.55 -23.07 -9.26
CA THR A 59 6.20 -22.98 -7.84
C THR A 59 6.83 -21.73 -7.21
N PRO A 60 6.04 -20.73 -6.78
CA PRO A 60 6.56 -19.50 -6.19
C PRO A 60 7.21 -19.70 -4.81
N CYS A 61 8.13 -18.79 -4.46
CA CYS A 61 8.70 -18.66 -3.11
C CYS A 61 8.03 -17.53 -2.34
N PHE A 62 7.34 -16.65 -3.08
CA PHE A 62 6.91 -15.35 -2.64
C PHE A 62 5.49 -15.10 -3.10
N GLY A 63 4.72 -14.41 -2.26
CA GLY A 63 3.37 -13.97 -2.61
C GLY A 63 3.41 -13.05 -3.81
N VAL A 64 2.62 -13.37 -4.83
CA VAL A 64 2.51 -12.52 -6.01
C VAL A 64 1.45 -11.46 -5.77
N SER A 65 1.74 -10.21 -6.12
CA SER A 65 0.85 -9.09 -5.87
C SER A 65 0.99 -8.02 -6.94
N SER A 66 0.04 -7.09 -7.01
CA SER A 66 0.07 -5.94 -7.92
C SER A 66 1.02 -4.81 -7.46
N ASN A 67 1.61 -4.90 -6.26
CA ASN A 67 2.46 -3.88 -5.65
C ASN A 67 3.46 -3.26 -6.65
N GLY A 68 3.38 -1.96 -6.90
CA GLY A 68 4.34 -1.26 -7.75
C GLY A 68 4.22 -1.59 -9.24
N VAL A 69 3.08 -2.13 -9.69
CA VAL A 69 2.75 -2.24 -11.13
C VAL A 69 1.94 -1.01 -11.53
N ALA A 70 2.39 -0.29 -12.54
CA ALA A 70 1.63 0.84 -13.07
C ALA A 70 1.80 1.01 -14.57
N THR A 71 0.86 1.75 -15.15
CA THR A 71 0.90 2.24 -16.52
C THR A 71 0.85 3.76 -16.53
N GLY A 72 1.25 4.39 -17.64
CA GLY A 72 1.28 5.84 -17.78
C GLY A 72 1.34 6.26 -19.23
N GLN A 73 1.16 7.55 -19.50
CA GLN A 73 1.31 8.11 -20.86
C GLN A 73 2.75 8.02 -21.34
N THR A 74 3.71 8.14 -20.41
CA THR A 74 5.14 7.93 -20.64
C THR A 74 5.70 6.92 -19.65
N LEU A 75 6.91 6.43 -19.90
CA LEU A 75 7.60 5.53 -18.98
C LEU A 75 7.80 6.18 -17.62
N GLU A 76 8.16 7.47 -17.60
CA GLU A 76 8.36 8.27 -16.40
C GLU A 76 7.07 8.40 -15.59
N ASN A 77 5.93 8.59 -16.25
CA ASN A 77 4.64 8.62 -15.54
C ASN A 77 4.29 7.25 -14.93
N ALA A 78 4.57 6.16 -15.65
CA ALA A 78 4.35 4.82 -15.14
C ALA A 78 5.25 4.52 -13.92
N VAL A 79 6.53 4.88 -13.99
CA VAL A 79 7.49 4.74 -12.89
C VAL A 79 7.08 5.59 -11.69
N PHE A 80 6.69 6.84 -11.90
CA PHE A 80 6.18 7.71 -10.84
C PHE A 80 4.96 7.10 -10.15
N ALA A 81 3.96 6.65 -10.92
CA ALA A 81 2.75 6.07 -10.36
C ALA A 81 3.05 4.80 -9.55
N ALA A 82 3.90 3.91 -10.06
CA ALA A 82 4.32 2.71 -9.36
C ALA A 82 5.10 3.01 -8.07
N LEU A 83 6.00 4.00 -8.09
CA LEU A 83 6.78 4.39 -6.91
C LEU A 83 5.89 5.03 -5.83
N MET A 84 4.96 5.91 -6.22
CA MET A 84 4.02 6.51 -5.27
C MET A 84 3.15 5.44 -4.61
N GLU A 85 2.67 4.46 -5.38
CA GLU A 85 1.92 3.33 -4.82
C GLU A 85 2.75 2.53 -3.80
N LEU A 86 4.02 2.25 -4.08
CA LEU A 86 4.87 1.53 -3.13
C LEU A 86 5.10 2.33 -1.83
N ILE A 87 5.32 3.64 -1.93
CA ILE A 87 5.49 4.50 -0.75
C ILE A 87 4.20 4.58 0.09
N GLU A 88 3.05 4.66 -0.58
CA GLU A 88 1.74 4.64 0.08
C GLU A 88 1.53 3.35 0.87
N ARG A 89 1.80 2.21 0.23
CA ARG A 89 1.63 0.88 0.83
C ARG A 89 2.62 0.64 1.98
N ASP A 90 3.86 1.07 1.82
CA ASP A 90 4.89 1.06 2.87
C ASP A 90 4.41 1.83 4.11
N ALA A 91 3.89 3.04 3.93
CA ALA A 91 3.38 3.86 5.03
C ALA A 91 2.21 3.20 5.77
N ILE A 92 1.28 2.57 5.04
CA ILE A 92 0.17 1.82 5.62
C ILE A 92 0.69 0.63 6.44
N MET A 93 1.60 -0.17 5.89
CA MET A 93 2.11 -1.37 6.55
C MET A 93 2.99 -1.05 7.75
N VAL A 94 3.84 -0.01 7.66
CA VAL A 94 4.61 0.49 8.79
C VAL A 94 3.69 0.95 9.91
N SER A 95 2.64 1.72 9.60
CA SER A 95 1.65 2.14 10.61
C SER A 95 0.99 0.95 11.26
N TRP A 96 0.60 -0.06 10.46
CA TRP A 96 -0.03 -1.28 10.94
C TRP A 96 0.87 -2.08 11.88
N TYR A 97 2.10 -2.39 11.46
CA TYR A 97 3.01 -3.24 12.24
C TYR A 97 3.68 -2.54 13.41
N SER A 98 3.87 -1.22 13.34
CA SER A 98 4.47 -0.46 14.46
C SER A 98 3.45 0.12 15.42
N GLN A 99 2.16 0.10 15.05
CA GLN A 99 1.08 0.73 15.81
C GLN A 99 1.43 2.21 16.12
N CYS A 100 2.07 2.89 15.18
CA CYS A 100 2.50 4.28 15.38
C CYS A 100 1.30 5.22 15.39
N LYS A 101 1.40 6.30 16.18
CA LYS A 101 0.36 7.33 16.22
C LYS A 101 0.42 8.17 14.95
N VAL A 102 -0.71 8.27 14.26
CA VAL A 102 -0.89 9.18 13.13
C VAL A 102 -1.48 10.50 13.59
N LYS A 103 -1.37 11.55 12.75
CA LYS A 103 -1.94 12.87 13.04
C LYS A 103 -3.10 13.15 12.09
N ARG A 104 -4.22 13.63 12.63
CA ARG A 104 -5.37 14.08 11.84
C ARG A 104 -5.11 15.51 11.36
N LEU A 105 -5.28 15.75 10.06
CA LEU A 105 -5.16 17.09 9.50
C LEU A 105 -6.31 17.96 10.00
N SER A 106 -5.98 19.15 10.47
CA SER A 106 -6.97 20.20 10.77
C SER A 106 -7.61 20.75 9.50
N THR A 107 -8.79 21.36 9.65
CA THR A 107 -9.59 21.87 8.53
C THR A 107 -8.95 23.04 7.79
N ASN A 108 -8.08 23.83 8.44
CA ASN A 108 -7.28 24.89 7.79
C ASN A 108 -6.21 24.35 6.83
N LEU A 109 -5.89 23.05 6.86
CA LEU A 109 -4.99 22.40 5.90
C LEU A 109 -5.75 21.82 4.69
N LEU A 110 -7.08 21.90 4.68
CA LEU A 110 -7.91 21.41 3.59
C LEU A 110 -8.32 22.57 2.68
N ASP A 111 -8.39 22.28 1.38
CA ASP A 111 -8.91 23.26 0.42
C ASP A 111 -10.45 23.30 0.43
N PRO A 112 -11.07 24.33 -0.20
CA PRO A 112 -12.52 24.46 -0.20
C PRO A 112 -13.29 23.26 -0.76
N TYR A 113 -12.68 22.50 -1.69
CA TYR A 113 -13.32 21.30 -2.23
C TYR A 113 -13.38 20.19 -1.17
N LEU A 114 -12.26 19.89 -0.52
CA LEU A 114 -12.21 18.86 0.53
C LEU A 114 -13.09 19.23 1.74
N LEU A 115 -13.15 20.51 2.10
CA LEU A 115 -14.09 21.01 3.12
C LEU A 115 -15.54 20.77 2.71
N SER A 116 -15.90 21.06 1.45
CA SER A 116 -17.27 20.81 0.97
C SER A 116 -17.64 19.32 1.00
N LYS A 117 -16.67 18.42 0.78
CA LYS A 117 -16.87 16.96 0.92
C LYS A 117 -17.07 16.56 2.38
N ALA A 118 -16.30 17.12 3.29
CA ALA A 118 -16.47 16.87 4.72
C ALA A 118 -17.87 17.30 5.20
N GLU A 119 -18.32 18.50 4.82
CA GLU A 119 -19.67 18.99 5.12
C GLU A 119 -20.77 18.12 4.49
N PHE A 120 -20.55 17.61 3.29
CA PHE A 120 -21.49 16.71 2.61
C PHE A 120 -21.70 15.42 3.41
N TRP A 121 -20.62 14.76 3.82
CA TRP A 121 -20.70 13.54 4.61
C TRP A 121 -21.26 13.78 6.01
N GLU A 122 -20.95 14.93 6.62
CA GLU A 122 -21.50 15.33 7.92
C GLU A 122 -23.02 15.45 7.89
N LYS A 123 -23.58 16.02 6.82
CA LYS A 123 -25.04 16.07 6.59
C LYS A 123 -25.68 14.68 6.43
N LEU A 124 -24.90 13.68 6.03
CA LEU A 124 -25.32 12.28 5.96
C LEU A 124 -25.06 11.50 7.26
N GLY A 125 -24.68 12.19 8.35
CA GLY A 125 -24.40 11.58 9.65
C GLY A 125 -23.07 10.84 9.71
N ARG A 126 -22.10 11.20 8.85
CA ARG A 126 -20.78 10.56 8.77
C ARG A 126 -19.67 11.60 8.81
N LYS A 127 -18.50 11.25 9.32
CA LYS A 127 -17.33 12.13 9.31
C LYS A 127 -16.39 11.70 8.18
N LEU A 128 -15.96 12.66 7.38
CA LEU A 128 -14.82 12.51 6.47
C LEU A 128 -13.62 13.24 7.06
N GLU A 129 -12.55 12.51 7.32
CA GLU A 129 -11.35 13.00 8.00
C GLU A 129 -10.09 12.56 7.26
N PHE A 130 -9.02 13.35 7.36
CA PHE A 130 -7.76 13.12 6.66
C PHE A 130 -6.62 12.97 7.65
N TYR A 131 -5.73 12.02 7.41
CA TYR A 131 -4.66 11.63 8.33
C TYR A 131 -3.32 11.61 7.60
N ASN A 132 -2.30 12.12 8.27
CA ASN A 132 -0.92 12.12 7.77
C ASN A 132 -0.21 10.83 8.18
N PHE A 133 0.17 10.04 7.17
CA PHE A 133 0.92 8.78 7.29
C PHE A 133 2.36 8.92 6.77
N THR A 134 2.80 10.14 6.47
CA THR A 134 4.13 10.41 5.89
C THR A 134 5.25 9.86 6.76
N LEU A 135 6.14 9.08 6.14
CA LEU A 135 7.33 8.50 6.80
C LEU A 135 8.59 9.32 6.52
N ASP A 136 9.37 8.93 5.50
CA ASP A 136 10.72 9.45 5.25
C ASP A 136 10.94 9.96 3.81
N SER A 137 9.87 10.17 3.04
CA SER A 137 9.95 10.63 1.65
C SER A 137 8.87 11.65 1.30
N VAL A 138 7.81 11.25 0.60
CA VAL A 138 6.73 12.14 0.14
C VAL A 138 5.50 12.02 1.04
N PRO A 139 4.63 13.05 1.04
CA PRO A 139 3.36 12.97 1.74
C PRO A 139 2.53 11.74 1.40
N VAL A 140 2.05 11.04 2.44
CA VAL A 140 1.04 9.98 2.34
C VAL A 140 -0.17 10.37 3.17
N ILE A 141 -1.32 10.47 2.52
CA ILE A 141 -2.59 10.86 3.15
C ILE A 141 -3.54 9.68 3.13
N VAL A 142 -4.18 9.42 4.27
CA VAL A 142 -5.30 8.48 4.39
C VAL A 142 -6.57 9.29 4.66
N ALA A 143 -7.57 9.14 3.80
CA ALA A 143 -8.91 9.68 4.01
C ALA A 143 -9.81 8.58 4.60
N VAL A 144 -10.62 8.93 5.59
CA VAL A 144 -11.52 8.00 6.27
C VAL A 144 -12.92 8.58 6.29
N ILE A 145 -13.90 7.81 5.84
CA ILE A 145 -15.31 8.06 6.09
C ILE A 145 -15.78 7.09 7.17
N HIS A 146 -16.29 7.62 8.29
CA HIS A 146 -16.82 6.78 9.36
C HIS A 146 -18.12 7.30 9.98
N GLY A 147 -18.87 6.42 10.63
CA GLY A 147 -20.14 6.73 11.30
C GLY A 147 -20.60 5.59 12.21
N GLU A 148 -21.89 5.55 12.55
CA GLU A 148 -22.46 4.55 13.47
C GLU A 148 -23.17 3.39 12.75
N HIS A 149 -23.29 3.44 11.42
CA HIS A 149 -24.03 2.47 10.62
C HIS A 149 -23.18 1.94 9.47
N TYR A 150 -23.49 0.72 9.02
CA TYR A 150 -22.83 0.10 7.86
C TYR A 150 -22.91 0.99 6.60
N PRO A 151 -21.83 1.08 5.81
CA PRO A 151 -20.45 0.75 6.15
C PRO A 151 -19.93 1.70 7.23
N MET A 152 -19.47 1.16 8.35
CA MET A 152 -19.12 1.93 9.54
C MET A 152 -17.82 2.72 9.36
N PHE A 153 -16.80 2.11 8.76
CA PHE A 153 -15.50 2.71 8.51
C PHE A 153 -15.00 2.31 7.12
N VAL A 154 -14.68 3.30 6.29
CA VAL A 154 -14.11 3.10 4.96
C VAL A 154 -12.90 4.01 4.83
N ARG A 155 -11.86 3.54 4.16
CA ARG A 155 -10.65 4.33 3.90
C ARG A 155 -10.27 4.36 2.43
N GLY A 156 -9.53 5.39 2.07
CA GLY A 156 -8.78 5.53 0.81
C GLY A 156 -7.44 6.19 1.11
N SER A 157 -6.44 5.99 0.26
CA SER A 157 -5.08 6.47 0.51
C SER A 157 -4.41 7.00 -0.74
N SER A 158 -3.45 7.89 -0.55
CA SER A 158 -2.61 8.31 -1.66
C SER A 158 -1.27 8.86 -1.20
N ALA A 159 -0.22 8.56 -1.97
CA ALA A 159 1.06 9.27 -1.90
C ALA A 159 1.21 10.28 -3.04
N ASN A 160 1.70 11.48 -2.71
CA ASN A 160 2.07 12.49 -3.70
C ASN A 160 3.00 13.55 -3.09
N PRO A 161 4.01 14.09 -3.82
CA PRO A 161 4.79 15.23 -3.35
C PRO A 161 3.95 16.45 -2.95
N ASP A 162 2.80 16.64 -3.59
CA ASP A 162 1.79 17.62 -3.22
C ASP A 162 0.72 16.95 -2.35
N TYR A 163 0.73 17.25 -1.05
CA TYR A 163 -0.16 16.59 -0.09
C TYR A 163 -1.65 16.87 -0.38
N LEU A 164 -2.00 18.00 -1.01
CA LEU A 164 -3.39 18.26 -1.38
C LEU A 164 -3.80 17.32 -2.52
N LYS A 165 -2.95 17.08 -3.52
CA LYS A 165 -3.22 16.06 -4.55
C LYS A 165 -3.39 14.67 -3.95
N ALA A 166 -2.57 14.32 -2.96
CA ALA A 166 -2.73 13.08 -2.21
C ALA A 166 -4.08 13.04 -1.46
N ALA A 167 -4.45 14.12 -0.77
CA ALA A 167 -5.73 14.22 -0.06
C ALA A 167 -6.94 14.13 -1.01
N HIS A 168 -6.90 14.79 -2.16
CA HIS A 168 -7.93 14.67 -3.21
C HIS A 168 -8.10 13.24 -3.70
N LYS A 169 -7.00 12.57 -4.04
CA LYS A 169 -7.06 11.19 -4.54
C LYS A 169 -7.52 10.22 -3.46
N ALA A 170 -7.05 10.37 -2.22
CA ALA A 170 -7.52 9.58 -1.07
C ALA A 170 -9.02 9.81 -0.82
N CYS A 171 -9.51 11.05 -0.93
CA CYS A 171 -10.94 11.40 -0.84
C CYS A 171 -11.75 10.69 -1.93
N GLN A 172 -11.28 10.71 -3.17
CA GLN A 172 -11.95 10.05 -4.29
C GLN A 172 -12.04 8.54 -4.07
N GLU A 173 -10.95 7.91 -3.62
CA GLU A 173 -10.92 6.48 -3.36
C GLU A 173 -11.88 6.08 -2.23
N VAL A 174 -11.88 6.82 -1.11
CA VAL A 174 -12.79 6.51 0.00
C VAL A 174 -14.26 6.70 -0.39
N GLU A 175 -14.58 7.73 -1.18
CA GLU A 175 -15.94 7.95 -1.68
C GLU A 175 -16.38 6.86 -2.66
N ILE A 176 -15.52 6.44 -3.59
CA ILE A 176 -15.82 5.35 -4.53
C ILE A 176 -16.08 4.06 -3.75
N THR A 177 -15.20 3.70 -2.81
CA THR A 177 -15.38 2.49 -2.00
C THR A 177 -16.66 2.56 -1.17
N MET A 178 -16.95 3.71 -0.53
CA MET A 178 -18.19 3.90 0.22
C MET A 178 -19.43 3.73 -0.67
N HIS A 179 -19.42 4.33 -1.87
CA HIS A 179 -20.52 4.17 -2.82
C HIS A 179 -20.67 2.71 -3.28
N SER A 180 -19.58 2.02 -3.59
CA SER A 180 -19.61 0.59 -3.97
C SER A 180 -20.22 -0.27 -2.88
N LEU A 181 -19.87 -0.03 -1.60
CA LEU A 181 -20.37 -0.80 -0.47
C LEU A 181 -21.85 -0.56 -0.18
N LEU A 182 -22.33 0.67 -0.35
CA LEU A 182 -23.76 1.01 -0.20
C LEU A 182 -24.65 0.32 -1.24
N HIS A 183 -24.08 -0.13 -2.36
CA HIS A 183 -24.79 -0.85 -3.42
C HIS A 183 -24.41 -2.34 -3.50
N SER A 184 -23.60 -2.84 -2.56
CA SER A 184 -23.17 -4.24 -2.50
C SER A 184 -24.19 -5.10 -1.74
N GLU A 185 -24.42 -6.31 -2.23
CA GLU A 185 -25.21 -7.34 -1.52
C GLU A 185 -24.37 -8.07 -0.45
N ASN A 186 -23.04 -8.00 -0.53
CA ASN A 186 -22.14 -8.63 0.44
C ASN A 186 -21.94 -7.71 1.65
N CYS A 187 -22.79 -7.89 2.67
CA CYS A 187 -22.86 -7.07 3.87
C CYS A 187 -22.67 -7.89 5.16
N HIS A 188 -21.93 -8.99 5.11
CA HIS A 188 -21.69 -9.84 6.27
C HIS A 188 -20.30 -9.61 6.87
N PRO A 189 -20.17 -9.56 8.21
CA PRO A 189 -18.87 -9.54 8.88
C PRO A 189 -18.01 -10.75 8.50
N ILE A 190 -16.69 -10.57 8.63
CA ILE A 190 -15.69 -11.64 8.48
C ILE A 190 -14.91 -11.76 9.79
N LEU A 191 -14.46 -12.97 10.14
CA LEU A 191 -13.53 -13.16 11.25
C LEU A 191 -12.11 -12.74 10.84
N PRO A 192 -11.28 -12.24 11.77
CA PRO A 192 -9.89 -11.88 11.47
C PRO A 192 -9.08 -13.01 10.81
N GLU A 193 -9.27 -14.25 11.25
CA GLU A 193 -8.59 -15.45 10.71
C GLU A 193 -8.98 -15.80 9.27
N ASP A 194 -10.13 -15.32 8.80
CA ASP A 194 -10.64 -15.58 7.45
C ASP A 194 -10.21 -14.49 6.45
N VAL A 195 -9.45 -13.48 6.89
CA VAL A 195 -8.96 -12.40 6.01
C VAL A 195 -7.84 -12.93 5.13
N VAL A 196 -8.09 -13.01 3.82
CA VAL A 196 -7.10 -13.47 2.84
C VAL A 196 -6.80 -12.38 1.80
N GLU A 197 -7.81 -11.64 1.35
CA GLU A 197 -7.68 -10.63 0.30
C GLU A 197 -7.87 -9.19 0.82
N VAL A 198 -7.62 -8.21 -0.04
CA VAL A 198 -7.75 -6.77 0.29
C VAL A 198 -9.19 -6.45 0.70
N GLU A 199 -10.14 -7.02 -0.04
CA GLU A 199 -11.57 -6.84 0.15
C GLU A 199 -12.03 -7.42 1.50
N ASP A 200 -11.48 -8.55 1.92
CA ASP A 200 -11.75 -9.15 3.23
C ASP A 200 -11.24 -8.26 4.36
N HIS A 201 -10.03 -7.69 4.21
CA HIS A 201 -9.50 -6.77 5.20
C HIS A 201 -10.37 -5.51 5.31
N GLY A 202 -10.89 -5.00 4.20
CA GLY A 202 -11.91 -3.93 4.24
C GLY A 202 -13.16 -4.39 5.01
N ARG A 203 -13.69 -5.57 4.66
CA ARG A 203 -14.89 -6.16 5.27
C ARG A 203 -14.80 -6.30 6.78
N LEU A 204 -13.61 -6.59 7.32
CA LEU A 204 -13.36 -6.67 8.76
C LEU A 204 -13.68 -5.36 9.50
N TYR A 205 -13.51 -4.21 8.84
CA TYR A 205 -13.71 -2.88 9.43
C TYR A 205 -14.98 -2.16 8.96
N TYR A 206 -15.77 -2.74 8.06
CA TYR A 206 -17.06 -2.14 7.67
C TYR A 206 -18.13 -2.23 8.77
N PHE A 207 -17.87 -2.96 9.85
CA PHE A 207 -18.80 -3.18 10.96
C PHE A 207 -18.20 -2.81 12.32
N THR A 208 -19.05 -2.73 13.34
CA THR A 208 -18.70 -2.19 14.66
C THR A 208 -17.80 -3.12 15.49
N GLU A 209 -17.79 -4.42 15.17
CA GLU A 209 -17.17 -5.51 15.94
C GLU A 209 -15.65 -5.38 16.09
N ASN A 210 -15.00 -4.61 15.21
CA ASN A 210 -13.54 -4.41 15.23
C ASN A 210 -13.13 -2.93 15.39
N GLN A 211 -14.04 -2.07 15.87
CA GLN A 211 -13.79 -0.63 16.01
C GLN A 211 -12.61 -0.30 16.92
N GLU A 212 -12.41 -1.06 17.99
CA GLU A 212 -11.31 -0.88 18.93
C GLU A 212 -9.94 -1.08 18.28
N ARG A 213 -9.87 -1.81 17.16
CA ARG A 213 -8.64 -1.97 16.38
C ARG A 213 -8.27 -0.71 15.58
N LEU A 214 -9.22 0.21 15.38
CA LEU A 214 -9.05 1.45 14.62
C LEU A 214 -8.65 2.65 15.52
N TRP A 215 -8.21 2.39 16.74
CA TRP A 215 -7.79 3.39 17.74
C TRP A 215 -6.85 4.47 17.17
N GLN A 216 -5.95 4.12 16.23
CA GLN A 216 -4.99 5.07 15.65
C GLN A 216 -5.66 6.25 14.94
N PHE A 217 -6.90 6.06 14.46
CA PHE A 217 -7.70 7.11 13.83
C PHE A 217 -8.52 7.88 14.87
N TYR A 218 -9.22 7.18 15.76
CA TYR A 218 -10.09 7.81 16.76
C TYR A 218 -9.32 8.63 17.81
N ASP A 219 -8.13 8.18 18.19
CA ASP A 219 -7.26 8.84 19.19
C ASP A 219 -6.23 9.78 18.56
N ALA A 220 -6.33 10.03 17.24
CA ALA A 220 -5.37 10.86 16.53
C ALA A 220 -5.46 12.32 16.99
N GLU A 221 -4.32 12.86 17.42
CA GLU A 221 -4.19 14.29 17.68
C GLU A 221 -4.31 15.07 16.38
N VAL A 222 -4.98 16.22 16.46
CA VAL A 222 -5.09 17.17 15.35
C VAL A 222 -3.77 17.91 15.17
N THR A 223 -3.36 18.13 13.92
CA THR A 223 -2.17 18.90 13.57
C THR A 223 -2.50 19.98 12.55
N ASP A 224 -1.99 21.19 12.79
CA ASP A 224 -1.96 22.33 11.85
C ASP A 224 -0.68 22.36 11.00
N VAL A 225 0.16 21.34 11.11
CA VAL A 225 1.40 21.23 10.34
C VAL A 225 1.12 20.48 9.05
N ALA A 226 1.24 21.17 7.92
CA ALA A 226 1.11 20.59 6.59
C ALA A 226 2.16 19.48 6.35
N PRO A 227 1.78 18.32 5.79
CA PRO A 227 2.73 17.32 5.34
C PRO A 227 3.65 17.88 4.24
N VAL A 228 4.94 17.57 4.32
CA VAL A 228 5.97 18.05 3.39
C VAL A 228 6.77 16.90 2.81
N VAL A 229 7.45 17.16 1.70
CA VAL A 229 8.47 16.26 1.18
C VAL A 229 9.69 16.31 2.11
N ILE A 230 10.06 15.16 2.68
CA ILE A 230 11.21 14.99 3.57
C ILE A 230 12.46 14.66 2.75
N ASN A 231 12.31 13.79 1.75
CA ASN A 231 13.37 13.43 0.80
C ASN A 231 12.79 13.28 -0.60
N ASP A 232 13.60 13.60 -1.63
CA ASP A 232 13.25 13.24 -3.01
C ASP A 232 13.11 11.71 -3.12
N PRO A 233 11.96 11.18 -3.56
CA PRO A 233 11.70 9.75 -3.52
C PRO A 233 12.61 8.96 -4.46
N TYR A 234 13.06 9.56 -5.56
CA TYR A 234 13.96 8.90 -6.51
C TYR A 234 15.37 8.81 -5.95
N GLN A 235 15.86 9.84 -5.25
CA GLN A 235 17.16 9.80 -4.59
C GLN A 235 17.14 8.91 -3.34
N ARG A 236 16.04 8.97 -2.57
CA ARG A 236 15.88 8.20 -1.33
C ARG A 236 15.87 6.69 -1.58
N PHE A 237 15.20 6.26 -2.64
CA PHE A 237 14.99 4.84 -2.91
C PHE A 237 15.81 4.33 -4.10
N ASP A 238 16.23 5.13 -5.08
CA ASP A 238 16.86 4.62 -6.30
C ASP A 238 16.16 3.35 -6.83
N PRO A 239 14.87 3.44 -7.17
CA PRO A 239 14.02 2.28 -7.36
C PRO A 239 14.50 1.39 -8.51
N ILE A 240 14.22 0.09 -8.38
CA ILE A 240 14.48 -0.88 -9.44
C ILE A 240 13.31 -0.87 -10.41
N ILE A 241 13.58 -0.65 -11.69
CA ILE A 241 12.58 -0.58 -12.75
C ILE A 241 12.70 -1.82 -13.64
N ILE A 242 11.56 -2.48 -13.85
CA ILE A 242 11.41 -3.55 -14.81
C ILE A 242 10.35 -3.09 -15.82
N ASN A 243 10.74 -3.00 -17.09
CA ASN A 243 9.81 -2.71 -18.16
C ASN A 243 9.02 -3.98 -18.52
N LEU A 244 7.72 -4.00 -18.22
CA LEU A 244 6.83 -5.12 -18.56
C LEU A 244 6.23 -4.96 -19.97
N HIS A 245 6.38 -3.78 -20.55
CA HIS A 245 5.84 -3.44 -21.85
C HIS A 245 6.49 -4.28 -22.97
N LYS A 246 5.65 -4.89 -23.81
CA LYS A 246 6.04 -5.56 -25.05
C LYS A 246 5.28 -4.90 -26.19
N PRO A 247 5.82 -3.82 -26.79
CA PRO A 247 5.08 -3.03 -27.77
C PRO A 247 4.75 -3.90 -28.99
N LYS A 248 3.48 -3.89 -29.37
CA LYS A 248 2.96 -4.41 -30.64
C LYS A 248 2.70 -3.27 -31.62
N ASN A 249 2.43 -2.05 -31.14
CA ASN A 249 2.27 -0.85 -31.95
C ASN A 249 2.58 0.45 -31.17
N ASN A 250 2.57 1.59 -31.86
CA ASN A 250 2.90 2.91 -31.29
C ASN A 250 1.82 3.50 -30.36
N LEU A 251 0.70 2.79 -30.14
CA LEU A 251 -0.38 3.20 -29.24
C LEU A 251 -0.32 2.50 -27.87
N ASP A 252 0.59 1.54 -27.71
CA ASP A 252 0.66 0.77 -26.48
C ASP A 252 1.20 1.66 -25.33
N LEU A 253 0.49 1.65 -24.20
CA LEU A 253 0.92 2.35 -23.00
C LEU A 253 2.08 1.60 -22.32
N PRO A 254 3.13 2.30 -21.84
CA PRO A 254 4.16 1.68 -21.02
C PRO A 254 3.54 1.06 -19.76
N VAL A 255 4.02 -0.12 -19.42
CA VAL A 255 3.67 -0.83 -18.19
C VAL A 255 4.98 -1.22 -17.51
N VAL A 256 5.12 -0.85 -16.24
CA VAL A 256 6.33 -1.13 -15.46
C VAL A 256 5.98 -1.86 -14.18
N ARG A 257 6.96 -2.59 -13.66
CA ARG A 257 7.05 -2.98 -12.26
C ARG A 257 8.18 -2.18 -11.64
N VAL A 258 7.90 -1.50 -10.53
CA VAL A 258 8.90 -0.91 -9.67
C VAL A 258 9.06 -1.78 -8.42
N LEU A 259 10.28 -1.90 -7.92
CA LEU A 259 10.60 -2.62 -6.68
C LEU A 259 11.62 -1.81 -5.88
N HIS A 260 11.56 -1.94 -4.55
CA HIS A 260 12.60 -1.46 -3.66
C HIS A 260 12.65 -2.32 -2.39
N GLU A 261 13.84 -2.75 -1.98
CA GLU A 261 14.03 -3.65 -0.83
C GLU A 261 13.73 -3.03 0.53
N ASP A 262 13.62 -1.71 0.62
CA ASP A 262 13.27 -1.02 1.87
C ASP A 262 11.77 -0.76 2.00
N LEU A 263 10.98 -0.88 0.93
CA LEU A 263 9.56 -0.56 0.97
C LEU A 263 8.76 -1.82 1.30
N LEU A 264 8.02 -1.79 2.41
CA LEU A 264 7.11 -2.86 2.77
C LEU A 264 5.96 -2.92 1.77
N HIS A 265 5.83 -4.07 1.10
CA HIS A 265 4.66 -4.34 0.27
C HIS A 265 3.42 -4.53 1.15
N ILE A 266 2.25 -4.15 0.62
CA ILE A 266 0.99 -4.53 1.27
C ILE A 266 0.71 -6.01 0.99
N ASN A 267 0.30 -6.70 2.03
CA ASN A 267 -0.07 -8.10 2.07
C ASN A 267 -1.24 -8.29 3.04
N PHE A 268 -2.01 -9.35 2.81
CA PHE A 268 -3.16 -9.75 3.61
C PHE A 268 -3.06 -11.27 3.86
N GLY A 269 -3.81 -11.79 4.83
CA GLY A 269 -3.64 -13.17 5.30
C GLY A 269 -3.05 -13.22 6.70
N PHE A 270 -3.72 -13.95 7.60
CA PHE A 270 -3.15 -14.37 8.86
C PHE A 270 -1.89 -15.24 8.62
N GLY A 271 -0.77 -14.92 9.28
CA GLY A 271 0.50 -15.66 9.11
C GLY A 271 1.31 -15.27 7.87
N ASN A 272 0.83 -14.31 7.06
CA ASN A 272 1.55 -13.81 5.89
C ASN A 272 2.43 -12.59 6.22
N GLU A 273 2.56 -12.20 7.48
CA GLU A 273 3.22 -10.96 7.89
C GLU A 273 4.70 -10.90 7.47
N HIS A 274 5.19 -9.70 7.15
CA HIS A 274 6.60 -9.50 6.74
C HIS A 274 7.56 -9.48 7.94
N ILE A 275 7.39 -10.40 8.90
CA ILE A 275 8.10 -10.42 10.20
C ILE A 275 9.61 -10.44 9.98
N GLY A 276 10.32 -9.42 10.45
CA GLY A 276 11.78 -9.33 10.33
C GLY A 276 12.27 -8.53 9.12
N HIS A 277 11.37 -7.92 8.34
CA HIS A 277 11.75 -6.93 7.35
C HIS A 277 12.41 -5.70 8.01
N SER A 278 13.55 -5.26 7.47
CA SER A 278 14.41 -4.23 8.12
C SER A 278 13.80 -2.81 8.14
N ARG A 279 12.66 -2.59 7.47
CA ARG A 279 12.06 -1.25 7.29
C ARG A 279 11.69 -0.57 8.59
N LEU A 280 11.09 -1.29 9.55
CA LEU A 280 10.76 -0.70 10.86
C LEU A 280 12.03 -0.26 11.60
N ASP A 281 13.07 -1.09 11.62
CA ASP A 281 14.35 -0.77 12.25
C ASP A 281 15.01 0.45 11.58
N LYS A 282 14.98 0.55 10.25
CA LYS A 282 15.48 1.71 9.48
C LYS A 282 14.74 3.01 9.81
N LEU A 283 13.50 2.93 10.27
CA LEU A 283 12.70 4.07 10.71
C LEU A 283 12.79 4.29 12.23
N GLY A 284 13.57 3.48 12.96
CA GLY A 284 13.65 3.55 14.42
C GLY A 284 12.37 3.07 15.14
N LEU A 285 11.54 2.29 14.45
CA LEU A 285 10.29 1.72 14.95
C LEU A 285 10.48 0.26 15.36
N LYS A 286 9.51 -0.29 16.10
CA LYS A 286 9.52 -1.68 16.56
C LYS A 286 8.27 -2.41 16.08
N TRP A 287 8.41 -3.71 15.82
CA TRP A 287 7.28 -4.60 15.56
C TRP A 287 6.39 -4.70 16.79
N VAL A 288 5.08 -4.55 16.60
CA VAL A 288 4.03 -4.71 17.62
C VAL A 288 3.03 -5.72 17.09
N PHE A 289 3.04 -6.92 17.67
CA PHE A 289 2.10 -7.99 17.33
C PHE A 289 0.83 -7.87 18.17
N LYS A 290 -0.33 -8.06 17.54
CA LYS A 290 -1.64 -8.19 18.20
C LYS A 290 -2.10 -9.63 18.16
#